data_AF-A0A8S3RGL9-F1
#
_entry.id   AF-A0A8S3RGL9-F1
#
_cell.length_a   1.000
_cell.length_b   1.000
_cell.length_c   1.000
_cell.angle_alpha   90.00
_cell.angle_beta   90.00
_cell.angle_gamma   90.00
#
_symmetry.space_group_name_H-M   'P 1'
#
loop_
_entity.id
_entity.type
_entity.pdbx_description
1 polymer ?
#
loop_
_entity_poly.entity_id
_entity_poly.type
_entity_poly.pdbx_seq_one_letter_code
_entity_poly.pdbx_strand_id
1 'polypeptide(L)'
;MGNRKITEFLTHILLSDKFNFHSVLITAFRNDNIWMIKFLLQKFDLQSSDLNLIINYAFERLNNDLLLYLLEVVNPCKCDIRAVMKHACDQNEVKLVAYLIRKVDPNLFDVKLVMNWACTRGSLDVVRCLLQLNHSLLGIECAINSACANGHYDIVIRLMDTVEYNLVNFKSAIENACSNNHEQILIYILDKCENSVIDLESIWKNACRTGMIKLIKFMLKKYKHRSFDLRSAITDARAAGNVDLLKVLNKEKSDCSIS
;
A
#
# COMPACT_ATOMS: atom_id res chain seq x y z
N MET A 1 3.21 2.21 43.41
CA MET A 1 3.73 3.18 44.40
C MET A 1 4.91 4.02 43.89
N GLY A 2 5.77 3.52 42.98
CA GLY A 2 6.93 4.27 42.45
C GLY A 2 6.59 5.51 41.61
N ASN A 3 5.60 5.44 40.71
CA ASN A 3 5.28 6.57 39.84
C ASN A 3 4.71 7.78 40.58
N ARG A 4 3.94 7.63 41.67
CA ARG A 4 3.25 8.75 42.32
C ARG A 4 4.22 9.76 42.95
N LYS A 5 5.25 9.28 43.65
CA LYS A 5 6.31 10.13 44.22
C LYS A 5 7.16 10.81 43.15
N ILE A 6 7.45 10.11 42.05
CA ILE A 6 8.15 10.68 40.89
C ILE A 6 7.27 11.74 40.22
N THR A 7 5.96 11.48 40.11
CA THR A 7 5.00 12.43 39.53
C THR A 7 4.91 13.70 40.36
N GLU A 8 4.80 13.59 41.69
CA GLU A 8 4.75 14.71 42.64
C GLU A 8 6.05 15.54 42.61
N PHE A 9 7.20 14.86 42.59
CA PHE A 9 8.52 15.48 42.47
C PHE A 9 8.72 16.19 41.12
N LEU A 10 8.29 15.55 40.03
CA LEU A 10 8.31 16.16 38.71
C LEU A 10 7.38 17.36 38.66
N THR A 11 6.12 17.29 39.11
CA THR A 11 5.22 18.47 39.13
C THR A 11 5.82 19.67 39.86
N HIS A 12 6.58 19.44 40.93
CA HIS A 12 7.29 20.52 41.62
C HIS A 12 8.42 21.16 40.80
N ILE A 13 9.17 20.37 40.03
CA ILE A 13 10.24 20.86 39.14
C ILE A 13 9.67 21.48 37.87
N LEU A 14 8.58 20.92 37.34
CA LEU A 14 7.91 21.33 36.11
C LEU A 14 7.20 22.70 36.23
N LEU A 15 6.92 23.14 37.46
CA LEU A 15 6.36 24.48 37.77
C LEU A 15 7.45 25.53 38.06
N SER A 16 8.73 25.19 37.93
CA SER A 16 9.82 26.15 38.11
C SER A 16 10.11 26.93 36.81
N ASP A 17 10.54 28.19 36.94
CA ASP A 17 10.91 29.06 35.81
C ASP A 17 12.06 28.53 34.93
N LYS A 18 12.71 27.42 35.33
CA LYS A 18 13.78 26.75 34.58
C LYS A 18 13.30 25.54 33.78
N PHE A 19 12.00 25.25 33.78
CA PHE A 19 11.46 24.08 33.11
C PHE A 19 11.48 24.24 31.59
N ASN A 20 12.39 23.51 30.93
CA ASN A 20 12.44 23.39 29.48
C ASN A 20 11.74 22.11 29.04
N PHE A 21 10.49 22.25 28.57
CA PHE A 21 9.66 21.14 28.11
C PHE A 21 10.36 20.28 27.05
N HIS A 22 10.95 20.93 26.05
CA HIS A 22 11.64 20.27 24.96
C HIS A 22 12.80 19.40 25.46
N SER A 23 13.58 19.88 26.43
CA SER A 23 14.69 19.11 27.03
C SER A 23 14.22 17.85 27.77
N VAL A 24 13.11 17.95 28.51
CA VAL A 24 12.53 16.81 29.22
C VAL A 24 11.95 15.79 28.24
N LEU A 25 11.31 16.26 27.17
CA LEU A 25 10.81 15.39 26.11
C LEU A 25 11.94 14.61 25.41
N ILE A 26 13.04 15.28 25.04
CA ILE A 26 14.23 14.62 24.47
C ILE A 26 14.82 13.59 25.45
N THR A 27 14.86 13.89 26.74
CA THR A 27 15.34 12.95 27.76
C THR A 27 14.41 11.74 27.89
N ALA A 28 13.10 11.94 27.77
CA ALA A 28 12.13 10.84 27.75
C ALA A 28 12.34 9.92 26.54
N PHE A 29 12.56 10.48 25.34
CA PHE A 29 12.83 9.70 24.13
C PHE A 29 14.12 8.86 24.24
N ARG A 30 15.20 9.45 24.74
CA ARG A 30 16.50 8.76 24.91
C ARG A 30 16.40 7.55 25.83
N ASN A 31 15.54 7.62 26.83
CA ASN A 31 15.34 6.56 27.82
C ASN A 31 14.15 5.65 27.50
N ASP A 32 13.54 5.80 26.32
CA ASP A 32 12.33 5.08 25.92
C ASP A 32 11.17 5.18 26.94
N ASN A 33 11.09 6.31 27.64
CA ASN A 33 10.17 6.48 28.77
C ASN A 33 8.78 6.91 28.29
N ILE A 34 8.03 5.96 27.75
CA ILE A 34 6.66 6.17 27.25
C ILE A 34 5.74 6.75 28.33
N TRP A 35 5.91 6.34 29.59
CA TRP A 35 5.10 6.87 30.69
C TRP A 35 5.28 8.38 30.86
N MET A 36 6.52 8.87 30.79
CA MET A 36 6.81 10.30 30.84
C MET A 36 6.17 11.03 29.66
N ILE A 37 6.28 10.50 28.44
CA ILE A 37 5.67 11.12 27.25
C ILE A 37 4.16 11.24 27.42
N LYS A 38 3.49 10.17 27.86
CA LYS A 38 2.04 10.18 28.14
C LYS A 38 1.69 11.18 29.24
N PHE A 39 2.49 11.22 30.30
CA PHE A 39 2.31 12.18 31.39
C PHE A 39 2.41 13.63 30.91
N LEU A 40 3.40 13.95 30.07
CA LEU A 40 3.57 15.28 29.49
C LEU A 40 2.38 15.68 28.62
N LEU A 41 1.89 14.77 27.75
CA LEU A 41 0.71 14.99 26.91
C LEU A 41 -0.56 15.31 27.71
N GLN A 42 -0.72 14.73 28.90
CA GLN A 42 -1.89 14.99 29.76
C GLN A 42 -1.83 16.31 30.52
N LYS A 43 -0.62 16.80 30.80
CA LYS A 43 -0.42 17.93 31.72
C LYS A 43 -0.16 19.25 31.03
N PHE A 44 0.31 19.23 29.79
CA PHE A 44 0.73 20.41 29.07
C PHE A 44 0.04 20.48 27.71
N ASP A 45 -0.41 21.68 27.34
CA ASP A 45 -0.86 21.94 25.97
C ASP A 45 0.37 22.13 25.07
N LEU A 46 0.67 21.11 24.27
CA LEU A 46 1.89 21.08 23.47
C LEU A 46 1.72 21.89 22.18
N GLN A 47 2.81 22.54 21.78
CA GLN A 47 2.91 23.17 20.47
C GLN A 47 3.09 22.09 19.39
N SER A 48 2.72 22.41 18.15
CA SER A 48 2.82 21.47 17.02
C SER A 48 4.24 20.94 16.79
N SER A 49 5.28 21.71 17.09
CA SER A 49 6.67 21.24 17.00
C SER A 49 6.96 20.08 17.94
N ASP A 50 6.47 20.14 19.18
CA ASP A 50 6.70 19.10 20.17
C ASP A 50 5.86 17.85 19.87
N LEU A 51 4.62 18.04 19.41
CA LEU A 51 3.77 16.95 18.95
C LEU A 51 4.40 16.19 17.77
N ASN A 52 4.98 16.92 16.81
CA ASN A 52 5.67 16.31 15.68
C ASN A 52 6.91 15.52 16.12
N LEU A 53 7.63 15.95 17.15
CA LEU A 53 8.73 15.17 17.73
C LEU A 53 8.22 13.87 18.35
N ILE A 54 7.09 13.91 19.07
CA ILE A 54 6.48 12.71 19.64
C ILE A 54 6.01 11.76 18.54
N ILE A 55 5.39 12.29 17.48
CA ILE A 55 4.94 11.51 16.32
C ILE A 55 6.13 10.83 15.64
N ASN A 56 7.20 11.57 15.35
CA ASN A 56 8.40 11.01 14.71
C ASN A 56 9.06 9.92 15.58
N TYR A 57 9.18 10.17 16.88
CA TYR A 57 9.67 9.18 17.82
C TYR A 57 8.77 7.93 17.85
N ALA A 58 7.44 8.09 17.83
CA ALA A 58 6.52 6.97 17.77
C ALA A 58 6.64 6.18 16.45
N PHE A 59 6.89 6.85 15.32
CA PHE A 59 7.17 6.20 14.03
C PHE A 59 8.46 5.38 14.08
N GLU A 60 9.54 5.93 14.62
CA GLU A 60 10.83 5.22 14.76
C GLU A 60 10.71 3.96 15.63
N ARG A 61 9.80 3.98 16.60
CA ARG A 61 9.52 2.86 17.51
C ARG A 61 8.40 1.94 17.05
N LEU A 62 7.74 2.22 15.92
CA LEU A 62 6.53 1.53 15.48
C LEU A 62 5.46 1.45 16.59
N ASN A 63 5.38 2.49 17.42
CA ASN A 63 4.52 2.50 18.62
C ASN A 63 3.15 3.12 18.31
N ASN A 64 2.28 2.32 17.69
CA ASN A 64 0.95 2.75 17.29
C ASN A 64 0.02 3.03 18.48
N ASP A 65 0.26 2.42 19.64
CA ASP A 65 -0.48 2.72 20.87
C ASP A 65 -0.15 4.11 21.42
N LEU A 66 1.10 4.58 21.25
CA LEU A 66 1.47 5.96 21.61
C LEU A 66 0.85 6.96 20.63
N LEU A 67 0.83 6.66 19.33
CA LEU A 67 0.15 7.51 18.33
C LEU A 67 -1.34 7.62 18.63
N LEU A 68 -2.00 6.49 18.89
CA LEU A 68 -3.42 6.46 19.23
C LEU A 68 -3.69 7.28 20.50
N TYR A 69 -2.89 7.06 21.55
CA TYR A 69 -3.01 7.81 22.80
C TYR A 69 -2.83 9.32 22.59
N LEU A 70 -1.82 9.73 21.80
CA LEU A 70 -1.59 11.14 21.47
C LEU A 70 -2.83 11.76 20.80
N LEU A 71 -3.45 11.05 19.85
CA LEU A 71 -4.63 11.52 19.13
C LEU A 71 -5.93 11.48 19.95
N GLU A 72 -5.95 10.74 21.07
CA GLU A 72 -7.07 10.73 22.02
C GLU A 72 -7.02 11.92 23.00
N VAL A 73 -5.81 12.40 23.33
CA VAL A 73 -5.63 13.44 24.36
C VAL A 73 -5.32 14.83 23.79
N VAL A 74 -4.95 14.92 22.51
CA VAL A 74 -4.61 16.18 21.83
C VAL A 74 -5.57 16.45 20.69
N ASN A 75 -5.83 17.73 20.40
CA ASN A 75 -6.57 18.15 19.21
C ASN A 75 -5.84 17.69 17.92
N PRO A 76 -6.43 16.79 17.10
CA PRO A 76 -5.82 16.28 15.87
C PRO A 76 -5.39 17.38 14.88
N CYS A 77 -6.03 18.55 14.87
CA CYS A 77 -5.66 19.66 13.97
C CYS A 77 -4.26 20.24 14.25
N LYS A 78 -3.67 19.96 15.43
CA LYS A 78 -2.30 20.36 15.77
C LYS A 78 -1.24 19.38 15.26
N CYS A 79 -1.65 18.23 14.75
CA CYS A 79 -0.80 17.11 14.35
C CYS A 79 -0.76 16.96 12.82
N ASP A 80 0.33 16.41 12.29
CA ASP A 80 0.37 15.95 10.89
C ASP A 80 -0.39 14.62 10.72
N ILE A 81 -1.72 14.70 10.71
CA ILE A 81 -2.61 13.55 10.54
C ILE A 81 -2.33 12.78 9.25
N ARG A 82 -1.93 13.49 8.20
CA ARG A 82 -1.58 12.88 6.93
C ARG A 82 -0.37 11.97 7.06
N ALA A 83 0.67 12.41 7.75
CA ALA A 83 1.84 11.60 8.05
C ALA A 83 1.49 10.38 8.92
N VAL A 84 0.67 10.56 9.96
CA VAL A 84 0.22 9.46 10.83
C VAL A 84 -0.61 8.42 10.04
N MET A 85 -1.53 8.87 9.18
CA MET A 85 -2.32 8.00 8.33
C MET A 85 -1.45 7.22 7.35
N LYS A 86 -0.46 7.88 6.72
CA LYS A 86 0.49 7.21 5.84
C LYS A 86 1.32 6.16 6.59
N HIS A 87 1.83 6.49 7.78
CA HIS A 87 2.56 5.54 8.62
C HIS A 87 1.69 4.32 8.99
N ALA A 88 0.44 4.55 9.37
CA ALA A 88 -0.50 3.47 9.66
C ALA A 88 -0.75 2.56 8.44
N CYS A 89 -0.85 3.14 7.24
CA CYS A 89 -0.90 2.36 6.01
C CYS A 89 0.40 1.56 5.81
N ASP A 90 1.57 2.20 5.93
CA ASP A 90 2.88 1.56 5.76
C ASP A 90 3.08 0.37 6.72
N GLN A 91 2.45 0.38 7.90
CA GLN A 91 2.50 -0.70 8.90
C GLN A 91 1.31 -1.68 8.87
N ASN A 92 0.36 -1.50 7.94
CA ASN A 92 -0.90 -2.26 7.89
C ASN A 92 -1.72 -2.20 9.21
N GLU A 93 -1.71 -1.04 9.87
CA GLU A 93 -2.27 -0.83 11.21
C GLU A 93 -3.75 -0.44 11.18
N VAL A 94 -4.60 -1.45 11.07
CA VAL A 94 -6.05 -1.29 10.91
C VAL A 94 -6.67 -0.48 12.05
N LYS A 95 -6.27 -0.70 13.30
CA LYS A 95 -6.85 -0.03 14.47
C LYS A 95 -6.65 1.48 14.40
N LEU A 96 -5.45 1.94 14.03
CA LEU A 96 -5.12 3.35 13.92
C LEU A 96 -5.84 3.99 12.73
N VAL A 97 -5.86 3.34 11.56
CA VAL A 97 -6.63 3.82 10.40
C VAL A 97 -8.12 3.93 10.72
N ALA A 98 -8.68 2.89 11.33
CA ALA A 98 -10.08 2.82 11.76
C ALA A 98 -10.45 3.93 12.74
N TYR A 99 -9.55 4.28 13.66
CA TYR A 99 -9.73 5.40 14.58
C TYR A 99 -9.72 6.74 13.84
N LEU A 100 -8.66 6.98 13.06
CA LEU A 100 -8.50 8.23 12.30
C LEU A 100 -9.71 8.53 11.43
N ILE A 101 -10.20 7.54 10.69
CA ILE A 101 -11.34 7.71 9.79
C ILE A 101 -12.65 8.01 10.53
N ARG A 102 -12.87 7.40 11.69
CA ARG A 102 -14.12 7.55 12.44
C ARG A 102 -14.16 8.76 13.36
N LYS A 103 -12.99 9.24 13.81
CA LYS A 103 -12.89 10.20 14.93
C LYS A 103 -12.19 11.51 14.56
N VAL A 104 -11.40 11.54 13.49
CA VAL A 104 -10.71 12.74 13.05
C VAL A 104 -11.50 13.41 11.92
N ASP A 105 -11.44 14.74 11.85
CA ASP A 105 -12.10 15.51 10.80
C ASP A 105 -11.66 14.99 9.40
N PRO A 106 -12.60 14.55 8.56
CA PRO A 106 -12.30 14.00 7.24
C PRO A 106 -11.63 15.02 6.31
N ASN A 107 -11.67 16.33 6.59
CA ASN A 107 -10.95 17.34 5.81
C ASN A 107 -9.42 17.30 6.02
N LEU A 108 -8.94 16.58 7.03
CA LEU A 108 -7.51 16.47 7.33
C LEU A 108 -6.78 15.41 6.48
N PHE A 109 -7.51 14.57 5.73
CA PHE A 109 -6.92 13.57 4.83
C PHE A 109 -7.89 13.19 3.69
N ASP A 110 -7.35 12.80 2.54
CA ASP A 110 -8.15 12.28 1.43
C ASP A 110 -8.19 10.75 1.48
N VAL A 111 -9.37 10.16 1.69
CA VAL A 111 -9.56 8.70 1.78
C VAL A 111 -9.11 7.97 0.51
N LYS A 112 -9.22 8.60 -0.68
CA LYS A 112 -8.74 8.01 -1.93
C LYS A 112 -7.23 7.82 -1.90
N LEU A 113 -6.54 8.80 -1.32
CA LEU A 113 -5.11 8.74 -1.16
C LEU A 113 -4.69 7.72 -0.10
N VAL A 114 -5.48 7.57 0.98
CA VAL A 114 -5.27 6.52 1.98
C VAL A 114 -5.39 5.14 1.34
N MET A 115 -6.43 4.91 0.53
CA MET A 115 -6.60 3.67 -0.25
C MET A 115 -5.40 3.43 -1.18
N ASN A 116 -4.95 4.48 -1.87
CA ASN A 116 -3.80 4.38 -2.76
C ASN A 116 -2.52 4.00 -2.01
N TRP A 117 -2.23 4.63 -0.85
CA TRP A 117 -1.09 4.24 -0.02
C TRP A 117 -1.17 2.79 0.44
N ALA A 118 -2.31 2.36 0.97
CA ALA A 118 -2.51 0.97 1.38
C ALA A 118 -2.26 -0.01 0.22
N CYS A 119 -2.75 0.32 -0.98
CA CYS A 119 -2.54 -0.48 -2.19
C CYS A 119 -1.08 -0.48 -2.67
N THR A 120 -0.38 0.65 -2.60
CA THR A 120 1.05 0.72 -2.93
C THR A 120 1.89 -0.11 -1.96
N ARG A 121 1.52 -0.14 -0.67
CA ARG A 121 2.29 -0.78 0.40
C ARG A 121 1.97 -2.24 0.63
N GLY A 122 0.89 -2.77 0.08
CA GLY A 122 0.49 -4.15 0.31
C GLY A 122 -0.32 -4.34 1.60
N SER A 123 -0.93 -3.27 2.11
CA SER A 123 -1.63 -3.26 3.40
C SER A 123 -3.06 -3.79 3.24
N LEU A 124 -3.18 -5.10 3.01
CA LEU A 124 -4.43 -5.77 2.66
C LEU A 124 -5.54 -5.57 3.71
N ASP A 125 -5.20 -5.59 5.00
CA ASP A 125 -6.21 -5.46 6.05
C ASP A 125 -6.71 -4.01 6.17
N VAL A 126 -5.83 -3.05 5.91
CA VAL A 126 -6.24 -1.64 5.75
C VAL A 126 -7.15 -1.50 4.53
N VAL A 127 -6.82 -2.09 3.38
CA VAL A 127 -7.70 -2.08 2.19
C VAL A 127 -9.08 -2.67 2.53
N ARG A 128 -9.12 -3.83 3.22
CA ARG A 128 -10.38 -4.45 3.66
C ARG A 128 -11.19 -3.54 4.57
N CYS A 129 -10.54 -2.90 5.54
CA CYS A 129 -11.16 -1.93 6.45
C CYS A 129 -11.76 -0.74 5.68
N LEU A 130 -11.01 -0.16 4.74
CA LEU A 130 -11.47 0.98 3.94
C LEU A 130 -12.68 0.61 3.07
N LEU A 131 -12.68 -0.58 2.45
CA LEU A 131 -13.81 -1.07 1.66
C LEU A 131 -15.06 -1.31 2.53
N GLN A 132 -14.90 -1.79 3.76
CA GLN A 132 -16.03 -1.99 4.70
C GLN A 132 -16.65 -0.68 5.17
N LEU A 133 -15.87 0.39 5.20
CA LEU A 133 -16.34 1.71 5.64
C LEU A 133 -17.10 2.49 4.55
N ASN A 134 -17.32 1.90 3.37
CA ASN A 134 -18.07 2.50 2.25
C ASN A 134 -17.60 3.91 1.86
N HIS A 135 -16.32 4.24 2.03
CA HIS A 135 -15.75 5.54 1.64
C HIS A 135 -15.54 5.65 0.12
N SER A 136 -16.62 5.44 -0.64
CA SER A 136 -16.75 5.51 -2.10
C SER A 136 -15.75 4.67 -2.92
N LEU A 137 -16.27 4.00 -3.95
CA LEU A 137 -15.47 3.36 -5.00
C LEU A 137 -14.71 4.39 -5.87
N LEU A 138 -14.77 5.69 -5.57
CA LEU A 138 -14.07 6.72 -6.29
C LEU A 138 -12.56 6.56 -6.10
N GLY A 139 -11.84 6.29 -7.19
CA GLY A 139 -10.39 6.05 -7.16
C GLY A 139 -9.99 4.57 -7.10
N ILE A 140 -10.94 3.65 -7.28
CA ILE A 140 -10.65 2.21 -7.35
C ILE A 140 -9.67 1.87 -8.50
N GLU A 141 -9.73 2.59 -9.62
CA GLU A 141 -8.79 2.41 -10.73
C GLU A 141 -7.36 2.74 -10.32
N CYS A 142 -7.16 3.86 -9.61
CA CYS A 142 -5.85 4.23 -9.07
C CYS A 142 -5.35 3.19 -8.05
N ALA A 143 -6.24 2.68 -7.20
CA ALA A 143 -5.94 1.64 -6.23
C ALA A 143 -5.49 0.34 -6.91
N ILE A 144 -6.23 -0.13 -7.92
CA ILE A 144 -5.88 -1.31 -8.74
C ILE A 144 -4.55 -1.07 -9.45
N ASN A 145 -4.36 0.08 -10.09
CA ASN A 145 -3.10 0.43 -10.77
C ASN A 145 -1.90 0.35 -9.82
N SER A 146 -2.02 0.88 -8.60
CA SER A 146 -0.97 0.84 -7.59
C SER A 146 -0.70 -0.57 -7.07
N ALA A 147 -1.75 -1.36 -6.81
CA ALA A 147 -1.59 -2.75 -6.40
C ALA A 147 -0.92 -3.59 -7.51
N CYS A 148 -1.32 -3.39 -8.77
CA CYS A 148 -0.73 -4.04 -9.94
C CYS A 148 0.72 -3.63 -10.16
N ALA A 149 1.07 -2.35 -10.01
CA ALA A 149 2.45 -1.88 -10.16
C ALA A 149 3.40 -2.48 -9.11
N ASN A 150 2.90 -2.67 -7.89
CA ASN A 150 3.71 -3.16 -6.76
C ASN A 150 3.58 -4.67 -6.50
N GLY A 151 2.79 -5.39 -7.31
CA GLY A 151 2.72 -6.86 -7.23
C GLY A 151 1.83 -7.41 -6.11
N HIS A 152 0.94 -6.60 -5.55
CA HIS A 152 0.09 -6.99 -4.42
C HIS A 152 -1.14 -7.77 -4.89
N TYR A 153 -0.92 -9.03 -5.28
CA TYR A 153 -1.93 -9.92 -5.85
C TYR A 153 -3.22 -10.02 -5.02
N ASP A 154 -3.11 -10.24 -3.71
CA ASP A 154 -4.29 -10.38 -2.83
C ASP A 154 -5.12 -9.10 -2.75
N ILE A 155 -4.48 -7.93 -2.88
CA ILE A 155 -5.17 -6.64 -2.96
C ILE A 155 -5.88 -6.52 -4.29
N VAL A 156 -5.24 -6.89 -5.41
CA VAL A 156 -5.88 -6.87 -6.73
C VAL A 156 -7.16 -7.70 -6.72
N ILE A 157 -7.11 -8.95 -6.22
CA ILE A 157 -8.31 -9.79 -6.08
C ILE A 157 -9.36 -9.06 -5.27
N ARG A 158 -8.98 -8.56 -4.09
CA ARG A 158 -9.94 -7.96 -3.16
C ARG A 158 -10.62 -6.72 -3.76
N LEU A 159 -9.90 -5.89 -4.50
CA LEU A 159 -10.46 -4.71 -5.19
C LEU A 159 -11.32 -5.13 -6.38
N MET A 160 -10.90 -6.14 -7.12
CA MET A 160 -11.61 -6.70 -8.27
C MET A 160 -12.95 -7.32 -7.89
N ASP A 161 -13.10 -7.83 -6.66
CA ASP A 161 -14.39 -8.29 -6.12
C ASP A 161 -15.40 -7.15 -5.85
N THR A 162 -15.00 -5.89 -5.97
CA THR A 162 -15.85 -4.72 -5.67
C THR A 162 -16.31 -3.93 -6.89
N VAL A 163 -15.86 -4.31 -8.09
CA VAL A 163 -16.12 -3.57 -9.33
C VAL A 163 -16.75 -4.46 -10.39
N GLU A 164 -17.56 -3.86 -11.25
CA GLU A 164 -17.92 -4.47 -12.52
C GLU A 164 -16.76 -4.27 -13.51
N TYR A 165 -16.17 -5.37 -14.01
CA TYR A 165 -14.93 -5.32 -14.79
C TYR A 165 -15.02 -4.49 -16.08
N ASN A 166 -16.20 -4.37 -16.66
CA ASN A 166 -16.49 -3.58 -17.86
C ASN A 166 -16.42 -2.06 -17.63
N LEU A 167 -16.38 -1.60 -16.37
CA LEU A 167 -16.34 -0.18 -16.01
C LEU A 167 -14.94 0.32 -15.64
N VAL A 168 -13.93 -0.56 -15.60
CA VAL A 168 -12.58 -0.22 -15.17
C VAL A 168 -11.62 -0.25 -16.35
N ASN A 169 -10.85 0.82 -16.53
CA ASN A 169 -9.77 0.85 -17.50
C ASN A 169 -8.51 0.15 -16.97
N PHE A 170 -8.30 -1.11 -17.38
CA PHE A 170 -7.14 -1.90 -16.95
C PHE A 170 -5.83 -1.59 -17.69
N LYS A 171 -5.81 -0.68 -18.66
CA LYS A 171 -4.62 -0.44 -19.49
C LYS A 171 -3.38 -0.16 -18.65
N SER A 172 -3.44 0.81 -17.73
CA SER A 172 -2.31 1.17 -16.87
C SER A 172 -1.96 0.07 -15.87
N ALA A 173 -2.96 -0.63 -15.32
CA ALA A 173 -2.74 -1.75 -14.41
C ALA A 173 -1.95 -2.88 -15.09
N ILE A 174 -2.32 -3.22 -16.33
CA ILE A 174 -1.69 -4.24 -17.15
C ILE A 174 -0.27 -3.81 -17.57
N GLU A 175 -0.10 -2.58 -18.04
CA GLU A 175 1.21 -2.04 -18.41
C GLU A 175 2.18 -2.09 -17.21
N ASN A 176 1.73 -1.62 -16.04
CA ASN A 176 2.53 -1.63 -14.83
C ASN A 176 2.87 -3.05 -14.34
N ALA A 177 1.90 -3.98 -14.37
CA ALA A 177 2.14 -5.37 -14.01
C ALA A 177 3.11 -6.06 -14.99
N CYS A 178 3.02 -5.75 -16.29
CA CYS A 178 3.98 -6.20 -17.30
C CYS A 178 5.38 -5.66 -17.03
N SER A 179 5.54 -4.35 -16.82
CA SER A 179 6.86 -3.73 -16.61
C SER A 179 7.57 -4.22 -15.35
N ASN A 180 6.82 -4.65 -14.34
CA ASN A 180 7.36 -5.13 -13.06
C ASN A 180 7.32 -6.66 -12.90
N ASN A 181 7.03 -7.42 -13.98
CA ASN A 181 7.01 -8.88 -14.00
C ASN A 181 6.01 -9.54 -13.04
N HIS A 182 4.86 -8.91 -12.79
CA HIS A 182 3.81 -9.43 -11.91
C HIS A 182 2.88 -10.40 -12.64
N GLU A 183 3.45 -11.53 -13.07
CA GLU A 183 2.82 -12.52 -13.95
C GLU A 183 1.48 -13.07 -13.43
N GLN A 184 1.36 -13.30 -12.12
CA GLN A 184 0.13 -13.84 -11.50
C GLN A 184 -1.04 -12.85 -11.58
N ILE A 185 -0.77 -11.55 -11.46
CA ILE A 185 -1.77 -10.49 -11.59
C ILE A 185 -2.28 -10.44 -13.02
N LEU A 186 -1.38 -10.51 -14.01
CA LEU A 186 -1.75 -10.53 -15.43
C LEU A 186 -2.62 -11.74 -15.77
N ILE A 187 -2.24 -12.94 -15.30
CA ILE A 187 -3.03 -14.15 -15.50
C ILE A 187 -4.43 -13.97 -14.89
N TYR A 188 -4.54 -13.43 -13.67
CA TYR A 188 -5.84 -13.19 -13.03
C TYR A 188 -6.70 -12.18 -13.80
N ILE A 189 -6.13 -11.05 -14.23
CA ILE A 189 -6.86 -10.03 -15.00
C ILE A 189 -7.35 -10.63 -16.32
N LEU A 190 -6.49 -11.34 -17.06
CA LEU A 190 -6.89 -12.03 -18.30
C LEU A 190 -7.89 -13.16 -18.05
N ASP A 191 -7.87 -13.77 -16.88
CA ASP A 191 -8.82 -14.81 -16.53
C ASP A 191 -10.23 -14.25 -16.36
N LYS A 192 -10.35 -13.12 -15.65
CA LYS A 192 -11.62 -12.51 -15.24
C LYS A 192 -12.21 -11.53 -16.25
N CYS A 193 -11.38 -10.81 -16.98
CA CYS A 193 -11.85 -9.77 -17.89
C CYS A 193 -12.03 -10.32 -19.31
N GLU A 194 -13.13 -9.93 -19.96
CA GLU A 194 -13.40 -10.30 -21.34
C GLU A 194 -12.48 -9.56 -22.32
N ASN A 195 -12.24 -10.18 -23.48
CA ASN A 195 -11.25 -9.73 -24.46
C ASN A 195 -11.48 -8.34 -25.04
N SER A 196 -12.72 -7.83 -25.00
CA SER A 196 -13.10 -6.56 -25.64
C SER A 196 -12.48 -5.33 -24.97
N VAL A 197 -12.02 -5.45 -23.72
CA VAL A 197 -11.46 -4.33 -22.93
C VAL A 197 -9.92 -4.35 -22.93
N ILE A 198 -9.30 -5.48 -23.32
CA ILE A 198 -7.87 -5.73 -23.09
C ILE A 198 -7.07 -5.82 -24.39
N ASP A 199 -6.00 -5.03 -24.48
CA ASP A 199 -5.00 -5.12 -25.55
C ASP A 199 -4.08 -6.33 -25.34
N LEU A 200 -4.54 -7.49 -25.79
CA LEU A 200 -3.79 -8.74 -25.73
C LEU A 200 -2.47 -8.71 -26.53
N GLU A 201 -2.35 -7.86 -27.56
CA GLU A 201 -1.13 -7.81 -28.39
C GLU A 201 0.01 -7.13 -27.62
N SER A 202 -0.31 -6.04 -26.93
CA SER A 202 0.65 -5.37 -26.04
C SER A 202 1.11 -6.29 -24.91
N ILE A 203 0.19 -7.05 -24.30
CA ILE A 203 0.52 -8.04 -23.25
C ILE A 203 1.43 -9.12 -23.81
N TRP A 204 1.08 -9.68 -24.98
CA TRP A 204 1.88 -10.72 -25.64
C TRP A 204 3.32 -10.25 -25.87
N LYS A 205 3.50 -9.09 -26.52
CA LYS A 205 4.81 -8.53 -26.80
C LYS A 205 5.63 -8.29 -25.52
N ASN A 206 5.01 -7.73 -24.48
CA ASN A 206 5.69 -7.49 -23.21
C ASN A 206 6.07 -8.79 -22.51
N ALA A 207 5.19 -9.79 -22.50
CA ALA A 207 5.44 -11.11 -21.93
C ALA A 207 6.60 -11.81 -22.64
N CYS A 208 6.69 -11.73 -23.97
CA CYS A 208 7.79 -12.31 -24.75
C CYS A 208 9.12 -11.61 -24.48
N ARG A 209 9.14 -10.27 -24.42
CA ARG A 209 10.35 -9.48 -24.12
C ARG A 209 10.90 -9.75 -22.72
N THR A 210 10.02 -9.94 -21.75
CA THR A 210 10.38 -10.15 -20.33
C THR A 210 10.56 -11.62 -19.97
N GLY A 211 10.08 -12.55 -20.80
CA GLY A 211 10.20 -13.98 -20.57
C GLY A 211 9.15 -14.56 -19.63
N MET A 212 7.93 -14.01 -19.57
CA MET A 212 6.82 -14.49 -18.73
C MET A 212 6.20 -15.79 -19.26
N ILE A 213 6.89 -16.90 -19.05
CA ILE A 213 6.54 -18.21 -19.63
C ILE A 213 5.15 -18.72 -19.20
N LYS A 214 4.73 -18.52 -17.94
CA LYS A 214 3.42 -19.01 -17.46
C LYS A 214 2.30 -18.19 -18.09
N LEU A 215 2.45 -16.88 -18.21
CA LEU A 215 1.51 -16.00 -18.90
C LEU A 215 1.41 -16.36 -20.38
N ILE A 216 2.53 -16.60 -21.05
CA ILE A 216 2.55 -17.01 -22.46
C ILE A 216 1.81 -18.33 -22.65
N LYS A 217 2.10 -19.35 -21.84
CA LYS A 217 1.38 -20.63 -21.86
C LYS A 217 -0.12 -20.45 -21.59
N PHE A 218 -0.47 -19.57 -20.65
CA PHE A 218 -1.87 -19.26 -20.35
C PHE A 218 -2.57 -18.62 -21.54
N MET A 219 -1.96 -17.61 -22.18
CA MET A 219 -2.50 -16.92 -23.35
C MET A 219 -2.68 -17.85 -24.55
N LEU A 220 -1.68 -18.67 -24.87
CA LEU A 220 -1.76 -19.66 -25.96
C LEU A 220 -2.91 -20.65 -25.74
N LYS A 221 -3.08 -21.13 -24.50
CA LYS A 221 -4.17 -22.04 -24.14
C LYS A 221 -5.55 -21.36 -24.19
N LYS A 222 -5.68 -20.18 -23.57
CA LYS A 222 -6.97 -19.47 -23.45
C LYS A 222 -7.44 -18.90 -24.78
N TYR A 223 -6.51 -18.41 -25.60
CA TYR A 223 -6.78 -17.73 -26.87
C TYR A 223 -6.29 -18.53 -28.08
N LYS A 224 -6.45 -19.85 -28.05
CA LYS A 224 -6.02 -20.77 -29.12
C LYS A 224 -6.52 -20.43 -30.53
N HIS A 225 -7.63 -19.69 -30.65
CA HIS A 225 -8.19 -19.26 -31.94
C HIS A 225 -7.64 -17.91 -32.43
N ARG A 226 -6.81 -17.25 -31.62
CA ARG A 226 -6.16 -15.98 -31.97
C ARG A 226 -4.77 -16.26 -32.50
N SER A 227 -4.41 -15.56 -33.58
CA SER A 227 -3.05 -15.56 -34.10
C SER A 227 -2.22 -14.55 -33.31
N PHE A 228 -1.17 -15.02 -32.62
CA PHE A 228 -0.15 -14.19 -32.01
C PHE A 228 1.12 -14.18 -32.87
N ASP A 229 1.88 -13.09 -32.88
CA ASP A 229 3.14 -13.03 -33.62
C ASP A 229 4.24 -13.88 -32.96
N LEU A 230 4.27 -15.17 -33.31
CA LEU A 230 5.31 -16.11 -32.88
C LEU A 230 6.69 -15.75 -33.46
N ARG A 231 6.76 -15.10 -34.62
CA ARG A 231 8.04 -14.77 -35.25
C ARG A 231 8.78 -13.70 -34.48
N SER A 232 8.09 -12.61 -34.12
CA SER A 232 8.66 -11.58 -33.25
C SER A 232 9.00 -12.18 -31.88
N ALA A 233 8.08 -12.95 -31.29
CA ALA A 233 8.30 -13.58 -29.98
C ALA A 233 9.55 -14.47 -29.93
N ILE A 234 9.78 -15.31 -30.95
CA ILE A 234 10.98 -16.16 -31.05
C ILE A 234 12.24 -15.30 -31.22
N THR A 235 12.15 -14.20 -31.95
CA THR A 235 13.28 -13.28 -32.16
C THR A 235 13.66 -12.59 -30.85
N ASP A 236 12.67 -12.08 -30.10
CA ASP A 236 12.86 -11.46 -28.79
C ASP A 236 13.44 -12.46 -27.78
N ALA A 237 12.87 -13.68 -27.71
CA ALA A 237 13.35 -14.73 -26.82
C ALA A 237 14.80 -15.14 -27.11
N ARG A 238 15.18 -15.19 -28.40
CA ARG A 238 16.57 -15.46 -28.82
C ARG A 238 17.50 -14.31 -28.43
N ALA A 239 17.09 -13.07 -28.67
CA ALA A 239 17.88 -11.90 -28.30
C ALA A 239 18.11 -11.81 -26.77
N ALA A 240 17.12 -12.22 -25.98
CA ALA A 240 17.21 -12.30 -24.52
C ALA A 240 17.95 -13.56 -24.00
N GLY A 241 18.31 -14.51 -24.88
CA GLY A 241 18.92 -15.79 -24.48
C GLY A 241 17.98 -16.71 -23.67
N ASN A 242 16.66 -16.50 -23.74
CA ASN A 242 15.68 -17.26 -22.96
C ASN A 242 15.36 -18.60 -23.61
N VAL A 243 16.17 -19.61 -23.28
CA VAL A 243 16.09 -20.98 -23.84
C VAL A 243 14.74 -21.64 -23.55
N ASP A 244 14.17 -21.45 -22.37
CA ASP A 244 12.91 -22.10 -22.00
C ASP A 244 11.71 -21.50 -22.72
N LEU A 245 11.71 -20.17 -22.93
CA LEU A 245 10.71 -19.54 -23.77
C LEU A 245 10.82 -20.01 -25.23
N LEU A 246 12.04 -20.15 -25.76
CA LEU A 246 12.25 -20.70 -27.11
C LEU A 246 11.67 -22.11 -27.27
N LYS A 247 11.84 -22.99 -26.28
CA LYS A 247 11.24 -24.34 -26.30
C LYS A 247 9.72 -24.27 -26.40
N VAL A 248 9.09 -23.39 -25.62
CA VAL A 248 7.63 -23.21 -25.62
C VAL A 248 7.16 -22.69 -26.98
N LEU A 249 7.75 -21.60 -27.48
CA LEU A 249 7.33 -20.98 -28.74
C LEU A 249 7.57 -21.88 -29.97
N ASN A 250 8.68 -22.62 -29.99
CA ASN A 250 8.96 -23.54 -31.10
C ASN A 250 7.98 -24.71 -31.12
N LYS A 251 7.56 -25.22 -29.96
CA LYS A 251 6.55 -26.27 -29.86
C LYS A 251 5.19 -25.81 -30.41
N GLU A 252 4.74 -24.62 -30.02
CA GLU A 252 3.47 -24.07 -30.53
C GLU A 252 3.53 -23.83 -32.04
N LYS A 253 4.68 -23.36 -32.55
CA LYS A 253 4.90 -23.18 -33.99
C LYS A 253 4.80 -24.50 -34.75
N SER A 254 5.37 -25.60 -34.23
CA SER A 254 5.23 -26.91 -34.87
C SER A 254 3.77 -27.38 -34.85
N ASP A 255 3.06 -27.20 -33.74
CA ASP A 255 1.67 -27.63 -33.60
C ASP A 255 0.73 -26.87 -34.57
N CYS A 256 0.97 -25.57 -34.80
CA CYS A 256 0.21 -24.76 -35.78
C CYS A 256 0.54 -25.07 -37.26
N SER A 257 1.69 -25.67 -37.55
CA SER A 257 2.09 -26.03 -38.92
C SER A 257 1.56 -27.39 -39.39
N ILE A 258 0.96 -28.16 -38.49
CA ILE A 258 0.44 -29.53 -38.73
C ILE A 258 -1.11 -29.53 -38.79
N SER A 259 -1.77 -28.44 -38.38
CA SER A 259 -3.22 -28.22 -38.46
C SER A 259 -3.63 -27.51 -39.75
#